data_AF-A0A8J3ZIB6-F1
#
_entry.id   AF-A0A8J3ZIB6-F1
#
_cell.length_a   1.000
_cell.length_b   1.000
_cell.length_c   1.000
_cell.angle_alpha   90.00
_cell.angle_beta   90.00
_cell.angle_gamma   90.00
#
_symmetry.space_group_name_H-M   'P 1'
#
loop_
_entity.id
_entity.type
_entity.pdbx_description
1 polymer ?
#
loop_
_entity_poly.entity_id
_entity_poly.type
_entity_poly.pdbx_seq_one_letter_code
_entity_poly.pdbx_strand_id
1 'polypeptide(L)'
;MAPDTTRFVKAATEAATEADGDAGRPGPARPLRRDAERNRRRILASAREVFAARGVDVTLDDIAHHAGVGVGTVYRRFPSREHLVEALFDEDLDQIVAWAGEGIRARDAWAGLTGFLERSVTFMSTDRGLQDVLFSHAYGRQRVARIRERIAPAVDALIARCQRVGVVRDDVVGGDIALVQFMVAALMEYTEHVEPGLWRRYLALVLDGLRTPSSALPVAAPTIDILTQIAERWRPPRRHGSEPSSGR
;
A
#
# COMPACT_ATOMS: atom_id res chain seq x y z
N MET A 1 14.61 -27.68 14.41
CA MET A 1 13.43 -28.39 13.88
C MET A 1 12.82 -27.47 12.82
N ALA A 2 13.13 -27.70 11.54
CA ALA A 2 12.73 -26.80 10.46
C ALA A 2 11.28 -27.13 10.02
N PRO A 3 10.40 -26.14 9.81
CA PRO A 3 9.07 -26.41 9.29
C PRO A 3 9.09 -26.65 7.78
N ASP A 4 8.41 -27.74 7.41
CA ASP A 4 8.26 -28.31 6.08
C ASP A 4 7.44 -27.41 5.14
N THR A 5 8.11 -26.87 4.11
CA THR A 5 7.55 -25.97 3.10
C THR A 5 6.82 -26.70 1.97
N THR A 6 6.77 -28.03 2.01
CA THR A 6 6.22 -28.87 0.93
C THR A 6 4.68 -28.87 0.91
N ARG A 7 4.03 -28.41 1.99
CA ARG A 7 2.57 -28.50 2.13
C ARG A 7 1.78 -27.40 1.40
N PHE A 8 2.41 -26.29 1.03
CA PHE A 8 1.74 -25.16 0.36
C PHE A 8 1.73 -25.26 -1.19
N VAL A 9 2.49 -26.19 -1.77
CA VAL A 9 2.55 -26.36 -3.25
C VAL A 9 1.64 -27.49 -3.75
N LYS A 10 1.17 -28.39 -2.87
CA LYS A 10 0.34 -29.55 -3.27
C LYS A 10 -1.18 -29.30 -3.22
N ALA A 11 -1.65 -28.24 -2.55
CA ALA A 11 -3.08 -27.94 -2.44
C ALA A 11 -3.68 -27.23 -3.68
N ALA A 12 -2.87 -26.90 -4.69
CA ALA A 12 -3.30 -26.12 -5.85
C ALA A 12 -3.52 -26.93 -7.14
N THR A 13 -3.42 -28.27 -7.11
CA THR A 13 -3.45 -29.08 -8.36
C THR A 13 -4.44 -30.26 -8.36
N GLU A 14 -5.23 -30.47 -7.30
CA GLU A 14 -6.13 -31.65 -7.22
C GLU A 14 -7.64 -31.32 -7.13
N ALA A 15 -8.05 -30.05 -7.25
CA ALA A 15 -9.46 -29.65 -7.21
C ALA A 15 -10.07 -29.33 -8.59
N ALA A 16 -9.76 -30.14 -9.60
CA ALA A 16 -10.28 -29.96 -10.96
C ALA A 16 -10.65 -31.29 -11.63
N THR A 17 -11.59 -32.04 -11.04
CA THR A 17 -12.44 -32.96 -11.80
C THR A 17 -13.67 -33.34 -10.98
N GLU A 18 -14.83 -33.41 -11.64
CA GLU A 18 -16.16 -33.85 -11.17
C GLU A 18 -17.12 -32.78 -10.60
N ALA A 19 -17.93 -32.22 -11.51
CA ALA A 19 -19.37 -32.05 -11.31
C ALA A 19 -20.04 -31.80 -12.68
N ASP A 20 -20.63 -32.85 -13.25
CA ASP A 20 -21.63 -32.80 -14.32
C ASP A 20 -23.01 -33.03 -13.69
N GLY A 21 -24.06 -32.33 -14.16
CA GLY A 21 -25.44 -32.53 -13.70
C GLY A 21 -26.33 -31.30 -13.52
N ASP A 22 -26.83 -30.79 -14.65
CA ASP A 22 -28.14 -30.15 -14.98
C ASP A 22 -28.94 -29.21 -14.02
N ALA A 23 -29.53 -28.21 -14.70
CA ALA A 23 -30.83 -27.54 -14.48
C ALA A 23 -30.88 -26.17 -13.77
N GLY A 24 -30.84 -25.10 -14.58
CA GLY A 24 -31.40 -23.79 -14.26
C GLY A 24 -30.83 -22.65 -15.10
N ARG A 25 -31.45 -22.32 -16.23
CA ARG A 25 -31.02 -21.22 -17.13
C ARG A 25 -30.80 -19.90 -16.37
N PRO A 26 -29.58 -19.33 -16.32
CA PRO A 26 -29.37 -17.97 -15.86
C PRO A 26 -29.52 -16.99 -17.03
N GLY A 27 -30.43 -16.02 -16.90
CA GLY A 27 -30.48 -14.82 -17.75
C GLY A 27 -29.18 -14.01 -17.69
N PRO A 28 -29.01 -12.97 -18.53
CA PRO A 28 -27.71 -12.36 -18.82
C PRO A 28 -27.19 -11.51 -17.63
N ALA A 29 -26.58 -12.18 -16.64
CA ALA A 29 -25.95 -11.55 -15.47
C ALA A 29 -24.53 -10.99 -15.76
N ARG A 30 -24.07 -11.10 -17.02
CA ARG A 30 -22.69 -10.80 -17.44
C ARG A 30 -22.44 -9.33 -17.87
N PRO A 31 -23.40 -8.59 -18.46
CA PRO A 31 -23.21 -7.17 -18.81
C PRO A 31 -23.24 -6.26 -17.57
N LEU A 32 -24.23 -6.43 -16.68
CA LEU A 32 -24.45 -5.54 -15.52
C LEU A 32 -23.31 -5.57 -14.50
N ARG A 33 -22.67 -6.74 -14.26
CA ARG A 33 -21.52 -6.85 -13.34
C ARG A 33 -20.29 -6.11 -13.86
N ARG A 34 -20.08 -6.12 -15.18
CA ARG A 34 -18.95 -5.42 -15.82
C ARG A 34 -19.13 -3.90 -15.75
N ASP A 35 -20.35 -3.42 -15.96
CA ASP A 35 -20.67 -1.99 -15.85
C ASP A 35 -20.62 -1.48 -14.40
N ALA A 36 -21.09 -2.30 -13.44
CA ALA A 36 -20.98 -1.99 -12.01
C ALA A 36 -19.52 -1.90 -11.54
N GLU A 37 -18.64 -2.79 -12.02
CA GLU A 37 -17.22 -2.73 -11.68
C GLU A 37 -16.51 -1.56 -12.38
N ARG A 38 -16.84 -1.27 -13.65
CA ARG A 38 -16.34 -0.09 -14.33
C ARG A 38 -16.73 1.20 -13.60
N ASN A 39 -17.98 1.28 -13.13
CA ASN A 39 -18.43 2.42 -12.33
C ASN A 39 -17.73 2.49 -10.98
N ARG A 40 -17.49 1.35 -10.31
CA ARG A 40 -16.70 1.32 -9.05
C ARG A 40 -15.31 1.91 -9.27
N ARG A 41 -14.60 1.44 -10.29
CA ARG A 41 -13.24 1.91 -10.62
C ARG A 41 -13.22 3.40 -10.95
N ARG A 42 -14.22 3.89 -11.69
CA ARG A 42 -14.34 5.33 -11.99
C ARG A 42 -14.55 6.17 -10.74
N ILE A 43 -15.42 5.72 -9.83
CA ILE A 43 -15.65 6.43 -8.55
C ILE A 43 -14.36 6.44 -7.71
N LEU A 44 -13.65 5.32 -7.61
CA LEU A 44 -12.41 5.24 -6.83
C LEU A 44 -11.29 6.09 -7.44
N ALA A 45 -11.10 6.06 -8.76
CA ALA A 45 -10.14 6.92 -9.44
C ALA A 45 -10.43 8.41 -9.17
N SER A 46 -11.69 8.83 -9.33
CA SER A 46 -12.10 10.20 -9.00
C SER A 46 -11.92 10.53 -7.52
N ALA A 47 -12.21 9.59 -6.62
CA ALA A 47 -11.99 9.79 -5.20
C ALA A 47 -10.50 10.04 -4.90
N ARG A 48 -9.58 9.27 -5.50
CA ARG A 48 -8.13 9.50 -5.35
C ARG A 48 -7.74 10.92 -5.78
N GLU A 49 -8.17 11.35 -6.96
CA GLU A 49 -7.86 12.67 -7.51
C GLU A 49 -8.38 13.81 -6.61
N VAL A 50 -9.63 13.70 -6.15
CA VAL A 50 -10.25 14.72 -5.31
C VAL A 50 -9.64 14.74 -3.91
N PHE A 51 -9.34 13.58 -3.30
CA PHE A 51 -8.64 13.51 -2.01
C PHE A 51 -7.20 14.04 -2.10
N ALA A 52 -6.47 13.73 -3.18
CA ALA A 52 -5.12 14.26 -3.40
C ALA A 52 -5.12 15.79 -3.50
N ALA A 53 -6.11 16.38 -4.19
CA ALA A 53 -6.22 17.82 -4.37
C ALA A 53 -6.75 18.58 -3.14
N ARG A 54 -7.78 18.04 -2.46
CA ARG A 54 -8.56 18.77 -1.43
C ARG A 54 -8.43 18.20 -0.02
N GLY A 55 -7.79 17.04 0.15
CA GLY A 55 -7.55 16.45 1.47
C GLY A 55 -8.82 15.98 2.19
N VAL A 56 -8.86 16.18 3.51
CA VAL A 56 -9.87 15.58 4.41
C VAL A 56 -11.28 16.19 4.32
N ASP A 57 -11.50 17.27 3.58
CA ASP A 57 -12.79 17.98 3.55
C ASP A 57 -13.74 17.51 2.43
N VAL A 58 -13.37 16.46 1.70
CA VAL A 58 -14.10 15.96 0.53
C VAL A 58 -15.33 15.14 0.92
N THR A 59 -16.47 15.42 0.26
CA THR A 59 -17.73 14.70 0.42
C THR A 59 -17.97 13.65 -0.68
N LEU A 60 -18.93 12.72 -0.47
CA LEU A 60 -19.34 11.78 -1.53
C LEU A 60 -19.98 12.49 -2.72
N ASP A 61 -20.59 13.66 -2.50
CA ASP A 61 -21.21 14.48 -3.55
C ASP A 61 -20.16 15.13 -4.46
N ASP A 62 -19.06 15.64 -3.87
CA ASP A 62 -17.91 16.15 -4.63
C ASP A 62 -17.35 15.07 -5.56
N ILE A 63 -17.25 13.84 -5.05
CA ILE A 63 -16.73 12.69 -5.78
C ILE A 63 -17.71 12.25 -6.88
N ALA A 64 -19.01 12.27 -6.62
CA ALA A 64 -20.04 11.97 -7.61
C ALA A 64 -19.97 12.97 -8.78
N HIS A 65 -19.87 14.27 -8.45
CA HIS A 65 -19.74 15.34 -9.42
C HIS A 65 -18.47 15.16 -10.27
N HIS A 66 -17.32 14.94 -9.62
CA HIS A 66 -16.05 14.74 -10.31
C HIS A 66 -16.04 13.49 -11.21
N ALA A 67 -16.63 12.38 -10.76
CA ALA A 67 -16.71 11.14 -11.51
C ALA A 67 -17.71 11.17 -12.68
N GLY A 68 -18.52 12.24 -12.78
CA GLY A 68 -19.61 12.34 -13.75
C GLY A 68 -20.63 11.21 -13.56
N VAL A 69 -20.99 10.91 -12.30
CA VAL A 69 -22.01 9.91 -11.94
C VAL A 69 -23.07 10.52 -11.04
N GLY A 70 -24.26 9.93 -11.03
CA GLY A 70 -25.32 10.36 -10.11
C GLY A 70 -24.93 10.09 -8.65
N VAL A 71 -25.25 11.02 -7.75
CA VAL A 71 -25.02 10.91 -6.30
C VAL A 71 -25.59 9.59 -5.75
N GLY A 72 -26.81 9.22 -6.15
CA GLY A 72 -27.43 7.95 -5.76
C GLY A 72 -26.66 6.71 -6.21
N THR A 73 -25.85 6.78 -7.28
CA THR A 73 -24.95 5.69 -7.70
C THR A 73 -23.77 5.55 -6.75
N VAL A 74 -23.20 6.66 -6.28
CA VAL A 74 -22.11 6.65 -5.28
C VAL A 74 -22.61 6.10 -3.96
N TYR A 75 -23.69 6.65 -3.39
CA TYR A 75 -24.24 6.19 -2.10
C TYR A 75 -24.69 4.73 -2.10
N ARG A 76 -25.20 4.20 -3.21
CA ARG A 76 -25.51 2.76 -3.32
C ARG A 76 -24.26 1.88 -3.28
N ARG A 77 -23.12 2.38 -3.76
CA ARG A 77 -21.86 1.62 -3.83
C ARG A 77 -21.01 1.81 -2.58
N PHE A 78 -21.02 3.00 -2.02
CA PHE A 78 -20.28 3.43 -0.84
C PHE A 78 -21.28 4.16 0.07
N PRO A 79 -21.93 3.43 1.00
CA PRO A 79 -22.97 4.00 1.86
C PRO A 79 -22.49 5.16 2.72
N SER A 80 -21.18 5.21 3.00
CA SER A 80 -20.53 6.30 3.71
C SER A 80 -19.15 6.58 3.15
N ARG A 81 -18.60 7.74 3.53
CA ARG A 81 -17.22 8.12 3.18
C ARG A 81 -16.22 7.09 3.68
N GLU A 82 -16.46 6.50 4.85
CA GLU A 82 -15.62 5.46 5.43
C GLU A 82 -15.52 4.24 4.53
N HIS A 83 -16.64 3.76 4.00
CA HIS A 83 -16.65 2.62 3.07
C HIS A 83 -15.86 2.92 1.79
N LEU A 84 -15.91 4.17 1.31
CA LEU A 84 -15.11 4.58 0.16
C LEU A 84 -13.61 4.58 0.51
N VAL A 85 -13.24 5.14 1.66
CA VAL A 85 -11.85 5.20 2.12
C VAL A 85 -11.31 3.78 2.40
N GLU A 86 -12.11 2.88 2.94
CA GLU A 86 -11.74 1.47 3.13
C GLU A 86 -11.49 0.78 1.79
N ALA A 87 -12.34 1.00 0.79
CA ALA A 87 -12.13 0.44 -0.54
C ALA A 87 -10.88 0.99 -1.23
N LEU A 88 -10.57 2.28 -1.05
CA LEU A 88 -9.32 2.87 -1.54
C LEU A 88 -8.10 2.27 -0.82
N PHE A 89 -8.19 2.12 0.49
CA PHE A 89 -7.14 1.49 1.29
C PHE A 89 -6.86 0.06 0.84
N ASP A 90 -7.90 -0.73 0.59
CA ASP A 90 -7.73 -2.11 0.15
C ASP A 90 -7.09 -2.20 -1.24
N GLU A 91 -7.39 -1.28 -2.17
CA GLU A 91 -6.71 -1.19 -3.47
C GLU A 91 -5.23 -0.82 -3.31
N ASP A 92 -4.89 0.05 -2.36
CA ASP A 92 -3.50 0.41 -2.10
C ASP A 92 -2.71 -0.75 -1.51
N LEU A 93 -3.30 -1.49 -0.57
CA LEU A 93 -2.69 -2.73 -0.07
C LEU A 93 -2.47 -3.74 -1.20
N ASP A 94 -3.47 -3.94 -2.08
CA ASP A 94 -3.32 -4.83 -3.25
C ASP A 94 -2.21 -4.38 -4.18
N GLN A 95 -2.09 -3.08 -4.41
CA GLN A 95 -1.07 -2.52 -5.29
C GLN A 95 0.34 -2.71 -4.73
N ILE A 96 0.53 -2.52 -3.41
CA ILE A 96 1.81 -2.76 -2.74
C ILE A 96 2.18 -4.25 -2.80
N VAL A 97 1.22 -5.14 -2.53
CA VAL A 97 1.43 -6.60 -2.64
C VAL A 97 1.79 -7.00 -4.08
N ALA A 98 1.12 -6.40 -5.08
CA ALA A 98 1.43 -6.66 -6.49
C ALA A 98 2.87 -6.25 -6.83
N TRP A 99 3.34 -5.08 -6.38
CA TRP A 99 4.73 -4.64 -6.60
C TRP A 99 5.76 -5.54 -5.92
N ALA A 100 5.47 -6.02 -4.70
CA ALA A 100 6.33 -6.99 -4.03
C ALA A 100 6.39 -8.30 -4.85
N GLY A 101 5.24 -8.79 -5.33
CA GLY A 101 5.15 -9.96 -6.20
C GLY A 101 5.86 -9.81 -7.54
N GLU A 102 5.91 -8.60 -8.12
CA GLU A 102 6.73 -8.29 -9.28
C GLU A 102 8.23 -8.31 -8.95
N GLY A 103 8.62 -7.71 -7.81
CA GLY A 103 10.01 -7.73 -7.34
C GLY A 103 10.52 -9.16 -7.10
N ILE A 104 9.66 -10.05 -6.59
CA ILE A 104 9.97 -11.47 -6.41
C ILE A 104 10.22 -12.15 -7.75
N ARG A 105 9.47 -11.80 -8.79
CA ARG A 105 9.59 -12.39 -10.14
C ARG A 105 10.65 -11.72 -11.02
N ALA A 106 11.21 -10.59 -10.60
CA ALA A 106 12.23 -9.87 -11.35
C ALA A 106 13.47 -10.74 -11.56
N ARG A 107 14.06 -10.72 -12.76
CA ARG A 107 15.25 -11.53 -13.08
C ARG A 107 16.40 -11.27 -12.11
N ASP A 108 16.69 -10.00 -11.88
CA ASP A 108 17.65 -9.55 -10.89
C ASP A 108 16.95 -9.29 -9.54
N ALA A 109 17.46 -9.90 -8.46
CA ALA A 109 16.85 -9.81 -7.14
C ALA A 109 16.98 -8.43 -6.52
N TRP A 110 18.15 -7.81 -6.71
CA TRP A 110 18.41 -6.48 -6.20
C TRP A 110 17.52 -5.44 -6.89
N ALA A 111 17.47 -5.46 -8.22
CA ALA A 111 16.59 -4.59 -9.01
C ALA A 111 15.11 -4.80 -8.67
N GLY A 112 14.71 -6.03 -8.30
CA GLY A 112 13.37 -6.33 -7.81
C GLY A 112 13.05 -5.60 -6.50
N LEU A 113 13.97 -5.62 -5.53
CA LEU A 113 13.83 -4.91 -4.25
C LEU A 113 13.87 -3.40 -4.43
N THR A 114 14.85 -2.87 -5.17
CA THR A 114 14.97 -1.42 -5.37
C THR A 114 13.77 -0.87 -6.12
N GLY A 115 13.30 -1.55 -7.17
CA GLY A 115 12.11 -1.16 -7.93
C GLY A 115 10.82 -1.25 -7.12
N PHE A 116 10.71 -2.20 -6.17
CA PHE A 116 9.61 -2.21 -5.20
C PHE A 116 9.66 -0.96 -4.30
N LEU A 117 10.82 -0.67 -3.72
CA LEU A 117 11.00 0.46 -2.81
C LEU A 117 10.75 1.81 -3.49
N GLU A 118 11.31 2.04 -4.68
CA GLU A 118 11.09 3.26 -5.46
C GLU A 118 9.59 3.49 -5.77
N ARG A 119 8.87 2.44 -6.18
CA ARG A 119 7.43 2.55 -6.48
C ARG A 119 6.61 2.81 -5.23
N SER A 120 6.88 2.06 -4.15
CA SER A 120 6.18 2.25 -2.86
C SER A 120 6.38 3.65 -2.27
N VAL A 121 7.60 4.20 -2.31
CA VAL A 121 7.90 5.56 -1.81
C VAL A 121 7.27 6.65 -2.70
N THR A 122 7.34 6.48 -4.03
CA THR A 122 6.68 7.41 -4.96
C THR A 122 5.16 7.41 -4.73
N PHE A 123 4.59 6.24 -4.45
CA PHE A 123 3.18 6.09 -4.14
C PHE A 123 2.78 6.83 -2.86
N MET A 124 3.56 6.69 -1.78
CA MET A 124 3.30 7.39 -0.51
C MET A 124 3.43 8.92 -0.61
N SER A 125 4.20 9.43 -1.56
CA SER A 125 4.44 10.88 -1.69
C SER A 125 3.53 11.61 -2.67
N THR A 126 3.11 10.94 -3.75
CA THR A 126 2.27 11.56 -4.80
C THR A 126 0.85 11.80 -4.30
N ASP A 127 0.35 10.92 -3.44
CA ASP A 127 -1.05 10.90 -3.00
C ASP A 127 -1.25 11.44 -1.57
N ARG A 128 -0.44 12.41 -1.11
CA ARG A 128 -0.42 12.84 0.31
C ARG A 128 -1.79 13.16 0.93
N GLY A 129 -2.66 13.90 0.24
CA GLY A 129 -4.01 14.19 0.75
C GLY A 129 -4.86 12.92 0.93
N LEU A 130 -4.65 11.92 0.09
CA LEU A 130 -5.24 10.58 0.23
C LEU A 130 -4.54 9.78 1.34
N GLN A 131 -3.21 9.84 1.45
CA GLN A 131 -2.47 9.17 2.52
C GLN A 131 -2.87 9.70 3.90
N ASP A 132 -3.07 11.02 4.07
CA ASP A 132 -3.59 11.59 5.32
C ASP A 132 -4.96 10.99 5.69
N VAL A 133 -5.84 10.82 4.70
CA VAL A 133 -7.17 10.21 4.89
C VAL A 133 -7.05 8.72 5.23
N LEU A 134 -6.21 7.99 4.50
CA LEU A 134 -5.97 6.55 4.62
C LEU A 134 -5.17 6.16 5.87
N PHE A 135 -4.38 7.06 6.43
CA PHE A 135 -3.59 6.82 7.65
C PHE A 135 -4.06 7.68 8.83
N SER A 136 -5.22 8.35 8.70
CA SER A 136 -5.84 9.08 9.81
C SER A 136 -6.19 8.17 10.99
N HIS A 137 -5.98 8.70 12.19
CA HIS A 137 -6.09 8.01 13.47
C HIS A 137 -7.50 7.44 13.76
N ALA A 138 -8.53 7.91 13.06
CA ALA A 138 -9.92 7.46 13.21
C ALA A 138 -10.12 5.96 12.87
N TYR A 139 -9.20 5.33 12.14
CA TYR A 139 -9.34 3.93 11.66
C TYR A 139 -8.11 3.05 11.95
N GLY A 140 -7.20 3.50 12.83
CA GLY A 140 -5.82 3.00 12.94
C GLY A 140 -5.67 1.49 13.17
N ARG A 141 -6.38 0.90 14.15
CA ARG A 141 -6.15 -0.51 14.55
C ARG A 141 -6.50 -1.53 13.46
N GLN A 142 -7.65 -1.38 12.80
CA GLN A 142 -8.05 -2.32 11.74
C GLN A 142 -7.16 -2.20 10.50
N ARG A 143 -6.69 -0.99 10.19
CA ARG A 143 -5.76 -0.75 9.07
C ARG A 143 -4.39 -1.37 9.32
N VAL A 144 -3.85 -1.23 10.53
CA VAL A 144 -2.59 -1.88 10.94
C VAL A 144 -2.68 -3.40 10.83
N ALA A 145 -3.80 -3.98 11.27
CA ALA A 145 -4.03 -5.42 11.12
C ALA A 145 -4.01 -5.87 9.65
N ARG A 146 -4.72 -5.15 8.76
CA ARG A 146 -4.74 -5.48 7.32
C ARG A 146 -3.36 -5.31 6.65
N ILE A 147 -2.59 -4.29 7.01
CA ILE A 147 -1.20 -4.12 6.55
C ILE A 147 -0.37 -5.33 6.94
N ARG A 148 -0.46 -5.75 8.21
CA ARG A 148 0.25 -6.93 8.71
C ARG A 148 -0.18 -8.20 7.99
N GLU A 149 -1.46 -8.39 7.72
CA GLU A 149 -1.98 -9.60 7.09
C GLU A 149 -1.62 -9.71 5.61
N ARG A 150 -1.57 -8.57 4.90
CA ARG A 150 -1.42 -8.56 3.42
C ARG A 150 -0.04 -8.14 2.96
N ILE A 151 0.51 -7.06 3.51
CA ILE A 151 1.80 -6.49 3.04
C ILE A 151 2.99 -7.23 3.64
N ALA A 152 3.01 -7.45 4.96
CA ALA A 152 4.19 -8.00 5.63
C ALA A 152 4.66 -9.34 5.01
N PRO A 153 3.80 -10.33 4.75
CA PRO A 153 4.22 -11.58 4.13
C PRO A 153 4.81 -11.40 2.72
N ALA A 154 4.29 -10.44 1.94
CA ALA A 154 4.78 -10.18 0.59
C ALA A 154 6.17 -9.52 0.60
N VAL A 155 6.38 -8.57 1.51
CA VAL A 155 7.67 -7.89 1.70
C VAL A 155 8.71 -8.86 2.28
N ASP A 156 8.34 -9.66 3.28
CA ASP A 156 9.23 -10.68 3.86
C ASP A 156 9.67 -11.70 2.80
N ALA A 157 8.76 -12.14 1.91
CA ALA A 157 9.10 -13.04 0.82
C ALA A 157 10.07 -12.41 -0.20
N LEU A 158 9.93 -11.11 -0.48
CA LEU A 158 10.85 -10.37 -1.34
C LEU A 158 12.25 -10.27 -0.73
N ILE A 159 12.34 -9.95 0.56
CA ILE A 159 13.61 -9.87 1.30
C ILE A 159 14.27 -11.25 1.37
N ALA A 160 13.51 -12.27 1.75
CA ALA A 160 14.01 -13.65 1.82
C ALA A 160 14.57 -14.12 0.48
N ARG A 161 13.98 -13.69 -0.65
CA ARG A 161 14.54 -13.94 -1.98
C ARG A 161 15.90 -13.28 -2.15
N CYS A 162 16.02 -12.01 -1.81
CA CYS A 162 17.27 -11.25 -1.95
C CYS A 162 18.39 -11.82 -1.07
N GLN A 163 18.06 -12.21 0.16
CA GLN A 163 18.98 -12.87 1.09
C GLN A 163 19.45 -14.23 0.56
N ARG A 164 18.55 -15.05 -0.01
CA ARG A 164 18.91 -16.35 -0.58
C ARG A 164 19.86 -16.26 -1.77
N VAL A 165 19.79 -15.17 -2.53
CA VAL A 165 20.71 -14.87 -3.65
C VAL A 165 22.01 -14.22 -3.14
N GLY A 166 22.05 -13.80 -1.87
CA GLY A 166 23.22 -13.22 -1.23
C GLY A 166 23.44 -11.74 -1.52
N VAL A 167 22.44 -11.03 -2.06
CA VAL A 167 22.55 -9.60 -2.42
C VAL A 167 22.09 -8.66 -1.29
N VAL A 168 21.45 -9.20 -0.26
CA VAL A 168 20.98 -8.47 0.93
C VAL A 168 21.45 -9.20 2.19
N ARG A 169 21.85 -8.44 3.20
CA ARG A 169 22.26 -8.92 4.53
C ARG A 169 21.14 -9.72 5.23
N ASP A 170 21.53 -10.69 6.04
CA ASP A 170 20.65 -11.71 6.64
C ASP A 170 19.86 -11.22 7.87
N ASP A 171 20.29 -10.12 8.47
CA ASP A 171 19.67 -9.46 9.63
C ASP A 171 18.62 -8.40 9.25
N VAL A 172 18.32 -8.21 7.95
CA VAL A 172 17.22 -7.34 7.47
C VAL A 172 15.88 -8.07 7.48
N VAL A 173 14.83 -7.39 7.96
CA VAL A 173 13.45 -7.90 8.00
C VAL A 173 12.46 -6.94 7.32
N GLY A 174 11.22 -7.39 7.05
CA GLY A 174 10.18 -6.54 6.43
C GLY A 174 9.88 -5.26 7.19
N GLY A 175 10.01 -5.29 8.52
CA GLY A 175 9.89 -4.12 9.37
C GLY A 175 10.88 -3.00 9.04
N ASP A 176 12.13 -3.33 8.68
CA ASP A 176 13.13 -2.34 8.30
C ASP A 176 12.74 -1.62 7.02
N ILE A 177 12.17 -2.36 6.06
CA ILE A 177 11.71 -1.79 4.78
C ILE A 177 10.61 -0.76 5.00
N ALA A 178 9.67 -1.03 5.92
CA ALA A 178 8.63 -0.07 6.30
C ALA A 178 9.24 1.20 6.93
N LEU A 179 10.22 1.07 7.81
CA LEU A 179 10.89 2.22 8.43
C LEU A 179 11.73 3.02 7.44
N VAL A 180 12.39 2.36 6.50
CA VAL A 180 13.12 3.01 5.39
C VAL A 180 12.14 3.82 4.53
N GLN A 181 10.98 3.26 4.19
CA GLN A 181 9.94 3.98 3.46
C GLN A 181 9.47 5.23 4.21
N PHE A 182 9.20 5.12 5.51
CA PHE A 182 8.81 6.28 6.32
C PHE A 182 9.89 7.36 6.38
N MET A 183 11.15 6.98 6.56
CA MET A 183 12.28 7.91 6.59
C MET A 183 12.42 8.67 5.26
N VAL A 184 12.34 7.95 4.14
CA VAL A 184 12.47 8.57 2.82
C VAL A 184 11.24 9.44 2.48
N ALA A 185 10.03 9.00 2.84
CA ALA A 185 8.82 9.80 2.67
C ALA A 185 8.88 11.11 3.49
N ALA A 186 9.37 11.06 4.73
CA ALA A 186 9.58 12.26 5.54
C ALA A 186 10.62 13.21 4.93
N LEU A 187 11.69 12.67 4.32
CA LEU A 187 12.66 13.49 3.59
C LEU A 187 12.04 14.17 2.37
N MET A 188 11.16 13.49 1.64
CA MET A 188 10.48 14.06 0.46
C MET A 188 9.69 15.30 0.83
N GLU A 189 9.03 15.30 1.99
CA GLU A 189 8.31 16.48 2.49
C GLU A 189 9.23 17.68 2.74
N TYR A 190 10.38 17.44 3.37
CA TYR A 190 11.33 18.51 3.67
C TYR A 190 12.00 19.08 2.41
N THR A 191 12.13 18.26 1.37
CA THR A 191 12.93 18.60 0.17
C THR A 191 12.08 18.97 -1.05
N GLU A 192 10.77 18.78 -0.99
CA GLU A 192 9.85 18.94 -2.13
C GLU A 192 10.00 20.29 -2.86
N HIS A 193 10.03 21.40 -2.12
CA HIS A 193 10.05 22.74 -2.73
C HIS A 193 11.44 23.18 -3.21
N VAL A 194 12.48 22.42 -2.89
CA VAL A 194 13.87 22.76 -3.21
C VAL A 194 14.42 21.84 -4.30
N GLU A 195 14.31 20.52 -4.11
CA GLU A 195 14.79 19.52 -5.05
C GLU A 195 13.92 18.24 -4.94
N PRO A 196 12.80 18.16 -5.69
CA PRO A 196 11.84 17.05 -5.61
C PRO A 196 12.45 15.66 -5.89
N GLY A 197 13.60 15.60 -6.56
CA GLY A 197 14.29 14.36 -6.89
C GLY A 197 15.26 13.86 -5.81
N LEU A 198 15.57 14.68 -4.81
CA LEU A 198 16.68 14.45 -3.88
C LEU A 198 16.55 13.15 -3.07
N TRP A 199 15.32 12.74 -2.76
CA TRP A 199 15.04 11.50 -2.05
C TRP A 199 15.64 10.25 -2.71
N ARG A 200 15.78 10.23 -4.05
CA ARG A 200 16.36 9.08 -4.78
C ARG A 200 17.82 8.85 -4.40
N ARG A 201 18.58 9.93 -4.17
CA ARG A 201 19.96 9.86 -3.71
C ARG A 201 20.04 9.20 -2.33
N TYR A 202 19.21 9.65 -1.39
CA TYR A 202 19.23 9.13 -0.03
C TYR A 202 18.65 7.71 0.06
N LEU A 203 17.63 7.39 -0.75
CA LEU A 203 17.16 6.02 -0.90
C LEU A 203 18.28 5.10 -1.41
N ALA A 204 19.05 5.53 -2.43
CA ALA A 204 20.17 4.75 -2.93
C ALA A 204 21.26 4.52 -1.86
N LEU A 205 21.61 5.55 -1.07
CA LEU A 205 22.57 5.42 0.04
C LEU A 205 22.09 4.41 1.11
N VAL A 206 20.81 4.46 1.45
CA VAL A 206 20.21 3.55 2.43
C VAL A 206 20.17 2.12 1.89
N LEU A 207 19.74 1.96 0.63
CA LEU A 207 19.73 0.68 -0.07
C LEU A 207 21.12 0.06 -0.12
N ASP A 208 22.15 0.80 -0.50
CA ASP A 208 23.52 0.27 -0.53
C ASP A 208 23.98 -0.24 0.84
N GLY A 209 23.49 0.34 1.95
CA GLY A 209 23.73 -0.16 3.30
C GLY A 209 23.07 -1.51 3.65
N LEU A 210 22.10 -1.96 2.84
CA LEU A 210 21.44 -3.27 2.98
C LEU A 210 22.19 -4.40 2.28
N ARG A 211 23.18 -4.08 1.43
CA ARG A 211 23.93 -5.06 0.65
C ARG A 211 24.94 -5.84 1.51
N THR A 212 25.35 -7.00 1.02
CA THR A 212 26.46 -7.78 1.55
C THR A 212 27.78 -7.39 0.86
N PRO A 213 28.95 -7.57 1.51
CA PRO A 213 29.12 -7.85 2.94
C PRO A 213 28.88 -6.59 3.78
N SER A 214 28.38 -6.76 5.00
CA SER A 214 28.08 -5.65 5.93
C SER A 214 28.55 -5.95 7.35
N SER A 215 28.81 -4.91 8.14
CA SER A 215 29.02 -5.03 9.58
C SER A 215 27.70 -5.27 10.32
N ALA A 216 27.73 -5.96 11.46
CA ALA A 216 26.56 -6.18 12.31
C ALA A 216 25.87 -4.86 12.67
N LEU A 217 24.53 -4.86 12.69
CA LEU A 217 23.76 -3.72 13.17
C LEU A 217 23.90 -3.56 14.69
N PRO A 218 23.95 -2.31 15.21
CA PRO A 218 24.12 -2.06 16.64
C PRO A 218 22.90 -2.43 17.49
N VAL A 219 21.72 -2.59 16.86
CA VAL A 219 20.45 -2.90 17.52
C VAL A 219 19.72 -3.97 16.70
N ALA A 220 18.98 -4.83 17.39
CA ALA A 220 18.17 -5.88 16.77
C ALA A 220 17.04 -5.29 15.90
N ALA A 221 16.56 -6.11 14.97
CA ALA A 221 15.44 -5.80 14.10
C ALA A 221 14.17 -5.41 14.89
N PRO A 222 13.32 -4.51 14.35
CA PRO A 222 12.10 -4.08 15.00
C PRO A 222 11.09 -5.24 15.10
N THR A 223 10.45 -5.36 16.26
CA THR A 223 9.36 -6.33 16.45
C THR A 223 8.05 -5.80 15.89
N ILE A 224 7.10 -6.71 15.61
CA ILE A 224 5.74 -6.33 15.19
C ILE A 224 5.08 -5.40 16.21
N ASP A 225 5.33 -5.60 17.50
CA ASP A 225 4.81 -4.75 18.57
C ASP A 225 5.37 -3.32 18.48
N ILE A 226 6.68 -3.17 18.29
CA ILE A 226 7.33 -1.86 18.07
C ILE A 226 6.73 -1.17 16.84
N LEU A 227 6.59 -1.88 15.71
CA LEU A 227 6.01 -1.32 14.49
C LEU A 227 4.55 -0.90 14.68
N THR A 228 3.78 -1.68 15.44
CA THR A 228 2.38 -1.36 15.79
C THR A 228 2.33 -0.09 16.63
N GLN A 229 3.17 0.03 17.66
CA GLN A 229 3.25 1.22 18.50
C GLN A 229 3.71 2.46 17.71
N ILE A 230 4.64 2.31 16.77
CA ILE A 230 5.06 3.40 15.86
C ILE A 230 3.88 3.82 14.99
N ALA A 231 3.19 2.87 14.36
CA ALA A 231 2.04 3.16 13.51
C ALA A 231 0.90 3.85 14.27
N GLU A 232 0.64 3.45 15.51
CA GLU A 232 -0.39 4.06 16.36
C GLU A 232 -0.01 5.49 16.82
N ARG A 233 1.27 5.76 17.02
CA ARG A 233 1.76 7.09 17.47
C ARG A 233 2.10 8.04 16.33
N TRP A 234 2.27 7.51 15.12
CA TRP A 234 2.64 8.29 13.96
C TRP A 234 1.57 9.35 13.67
N ARG A 235 2.02 10.59 13.51
CA ARG A 235 1.18 11.72 13.11
C ARG A 235 1.75 12.27 11.81
N PRO A 236 0.94 12.42 10.75
CA PRO A 236 1.39 13.19 9.61
C PRO A 236 1.71 14.61 10.09
N PRO A 237 2.88 15.17 9.74
CA PRO A 237 3.22 16.54 10.06
C PRO A 237 2.15 17.50 9.53
N ARG A 238 1.82 18.52 10.33
CA ARG A 238 0.79 19.50 9.98
C ARG A 238 1.27 20.36 8.81
N ARG A 239 0.39 20.60 7.84
CA ARG A 239 0.62 21.59 6.77
C ARG A 239 1.08 22.92 7.38
N HIS A 240 2.28 23.38 7.04
CA HIS A 240 2.64 24.77 7.23
C HIS A 240 1.90 25.58 6.14
N GLY A 241 0.74 26.14 6.46
CA GLY A 241 -0.01 26.93 5.47
C GLY A 241 -1.47 27.29 5.77
N SER A 242 -2.04 26.91 6.92
CA SER A 242 -3.32 27.48 7.38
C SER A 242 -3.09 28.27 8.66
N GLU A 243 -2.55 29.47 8.53
CA GLU A 243 -2.73 30.48 9.58
C GLU A 243 -4.24 30.66 9.79
N PRO A 244 -4.74 30.62 11.03
CA PRO A 244 -6.09 31.09 11.28
C PRO A 244 -6.10 32.58 10.94
N SER A 245 -6.91 32.95 9.95
CA SER A 245 -7.32 34.33 9.72
C SER A 245 -7.90 34.85 11.04
N SER A 246 -7.06 35.50 11.84
CA SER A 246 -7.47 36.25 13.02
C SER A 246 -8.16 37.51 12.51
N GLY A 247 -9.47 37.40 12.29
CA GLY A 247 -10.33 38.55 12.04
C GLY A 247 -10.24 39.52 13.22
N ARG A 248 -9.83 40.75 12.92
CA ARG A 248 -10.18 41.94 13.70
C ARG A 248 -11.44 42.56 13.12
#